data_AF-A0A661UQE8-F1
#
_entry.id   AF-A0A661UQE8-F1
#
_cell.length_a   1.000
_cell.length_b   1.000
_cell.length_c   1.000
_cell.angle_alpha   90.00
_cell.angle_beta   90.00
_cell.angle_gamma   90.00
#
_symmetry.space_group_name_H-M   'P 1'
#
loop_
_entity.id
_entity.type
_entity.pdbx_description
1 polymer ?
#
loop_
_entity_poly.entity_id
_entity_poly.type
_entity_poly.pdbx_seq_one_letter_code
_entity_poly.pdbx_strand_id
1 'polypeptide(L)'
;MLKNIVTTFLVATIFISLNAEISKTQNNMNLIFLRELDSNLLETIKIMDAYNQATNNIPYEVLGTERYQKFLMEMTMICMNLRNDISSSTELNSEQREMLIKELISSIKADVKSVSESITEQQDLQGKRFSKLFKQKINAHLKEIRKEIIIEEEKIIESKTFDQYYFHLHSQQFIYQLIMDFLKPSEYLSKSNRAFLIRIAAEIEYNIINSPGPTE
;
A
#
# COMPACT_ATOMS: atom_id res chain seq x y z
N MET A 1 9.76 50.32 27.82
CA MET A 1 8.73 49.29 28.12
C MET A 1 7.91 48.84 26.90
N LEU A 2 7.56 49.70 25.92
CA LEU A 2 6.79 49.27 24.73
C LEU A 2 7.52 48.28 23.79
N LYS A 3 8.86 48.33 23.70
CA LYS A 3 9.63 47.49 22.76
C LYS A 3 9.58 45.99 23.08
N ASN A 4 9.38 45.62 24.35
CA ASN A 4 9.33 44.21 24.77
C ASN A 4 7.93 43.59 24.65
N ILE A 5 6.87 44.40 24.56
CA ILE A 5 5.50 43.88 24.39
C ILE A 5 5.28 43.45 22.93
N VAL A 6 5.84 44.21 21.97
CA VAL A 6 5.71 43.91 20.54
C VAL A 6 6.50 42.65 20.14
N THR A 7 7.65 42.38 20.76
CA THR A 7 8.44 41.18 20.46
C THR A 7 7.79 39.91 21.03
N THR A 8 7.20 39.97 22.23
CA THR A 8 6.50 38.82 22.81
C THR A 8 5.19 38.52 22.06
N PHE A 9 4.50 39.53 21.54
CA PHE A 9 3.29 39.32 20.72
C PHE A 9 3.61 38.77 19.32
N LEU A 10 4.77 39.13 18.74
CA LEU A 10 5.23 38.64 17.44
C LEU A 10 5.75 37.19 17.53
N VAL A 11 6.40 36.81 18.63
CA VAL A 11 6.84 35.42 18.86
C VAL A 11 5.65 34.52 19.23
N ALA A 12 4.61 35.05 19.87
CA ALA A 12 3.38 34.30 20.14
C ALA A 12 2.50 34.06 18.91
N THR A 13 2.56 34.92 17.88
CA THR A 13 1.80 34.74 16.62
C THR A 13 2.49 33.83 15.60
N ILE A 14 3.80 33.57 15.74
CA ILE A 14 4.54 32.65 14.86
C ILE A 14 4.34 31.19 15.25
N PHE A 15 3.92 30.88 16.49
CA PHE A 15 3.65 29.50 16.93
C PHE A 15 2.21 29.01 16.74
N ILE A 16 1.29 29.87 16.27
CA ILE A 16 -0.13 29.52 16.09
C ILE A 16 -0.43 29.04 14.64
N SER A 17 0.55 29.08 13.73
CA SER A 17 0.33 28.84 12.30
C SER A 17 0.85 27.52 11.73
N LEU A 18 1.20 26.50 12.55
CA LEU A 18 1.73 25.22 12.02
C LEU A 18 1.08 23.91 12.46
N ASN A 19 0.12 23.89 13.38
CA ASN A 19 -0.67 22.69 13.66
C ASN A 19 -2.15 23.00 13.48
N ALA A 20 -2.64 22.92 12.24
CA ALA A 20 -4.07 22.77 12.01
C ALA A 20 -4.46 21.39 12.60
N GLU A 21 -4.97 21.40 13.82
CA GLU A 21 -5.47 20.20 14.51
C GLU A 21 -6.34 19.37 13.54
N ILE A 22 -6.05 18.08 13.43
CA ILE A 22 -6.83 17.19 12.56
C ILE A 22 -8.28 17.21 13.04
N SER A 23 -9.17 17.74 12.21
CA SER A 23 -10.58 17.90 12.56
C SER A 23 -11.19 16.57 13.00
N LYS A 24 -12.14 16.62 13.95
CA LYS A 24 -12.89 15.44 14.39
C LYS A 24 -13.49 14.64 13.22
N THR A 25 -13.95 15.34 12.18
CA THR A 25 -14.46 14.73 10.95
C THR A 25 -13.37 13.95 10.23
N GLN A 26 -12.20 14.54 9.97
CA GLN A 26 -11.10 13.83 9.33
C GLN A 26 -10.61 12.66 10.18
N ASN A 27 -10.58 12.81 11.50
CA ASN A 27 -10.22 11.70 12.38
C ASN A 27 -11.18 10.51 12.26
N ASN A 28 -12.49 10.77 12.17
CA ASN A 28 -13.48 9.72 11.91
C ASN A 28 -13.26 9.06 10.54
N MET A 29 -12.94 9.84 9.51
CA MET A 29 -12.62 9.30 8.19
C MET A 29 -11.34 8.45 8.23
N ASN A 30 -10.33 8.84 8.99
CA ASN A 30 -9.11 8.05 9.21
C ASN A 30 -9.42 6.70 9.87
N LEU A 31 -10.32 6.67 10.86
CA LEU A 31 -10.76 5.40 11.47
C LEU A 31 -11.49 4.50 10.46
N ILE A 32 -12.33 5.06 9.59
CA ILE A 32 -12.99 4.31 8.52
C ILE A 32 -11.93 3.77 7.54
N PHE A 33 -11.00 4.61 7.09
CA PHE A 33 -9.90 4.21 6.21
C PHE A 33 -9.15 3.00 6.77
N LEU A 34 -8.72 3.07 8.03
CA LEU A 34 -7.94 2.03 8.69
C LEU A 34 -8.72 0.72 8.82
N ARG A 35 -10.01 0.78 9.16
CA ARG A 35 -10.88 -0.40 9.23
C ARG A 35 -11.06 -1.07 7.87
N GLU A 36 -11.32 -0.29 6.82
CA GLU A 36 -11.46 -0.83 5.46
C GLU A 36 -10.13 -1.37 4.92
N LEU A 37 -9.01 -0.73 5.27
CA LEU A 37 -7.67 -1.23 4.95
C LEU A 37 -7.39 -2.56 5.64
N ASP A 38 -7.69 -2.71 6.93
CA ASP A 38 -7.54 -3.98 7.66
C ASP A 38 -8.33 -5.12 6.99
N SER A 39 -9.58 -4.84 6.60
CA SER A 39 -10.42 -5.80 5.89
C SER A 39 -9.82 -6.19 4.53
N ASN A 40 -9.26 -5.24 3.78
CA ASN A 40 -8.61 -5.53 2.50
C ASN A 40 -7.33 -6.35 2.67
N LEU A 41 -6.49 -6.02 3.66
CA LEU A 41 -5.28 -6.77 3.97
C LEU A 41 -5.58 -8.21 4.39
N LEU A 42 -6.67 -8.43 5.13
CA LEU A 42 -7.14 -9.77 5.48
C LEU A 42 -7.48 -10.60 4.24
N GLU A 43 -8.13 -10.01 3.23
CA GLU A 43 -8.40 -10.72 1.97
C GLU A 43 -7.11 -11.07 1.22
N THR A 44 -6.11 -10.18 1.23
CA THR A 44 -4.80 -10.45 0.64
C THR A 44 -4.06 -11.59 1.36
N ILE A 45 -4.13 -11.64 2.70
CA ILE A 45 -3.61 -12.76 3.49
C ILE A 45 -4.30 -14.08 3.10
N LYS A 46 -5.63 -14.09 2.90
CA LYS A 46 -6.34 -15.30 2.44
C LYS A 46 -5.88 -15.77 1.07
N ILE A 47 -5.54 -14.85 0.16
CA ILE A 47 -4.98 -15.20 -1.15
C ILE A 47 -3.61 -15.85 -0.98
N MET A 48 -2.73 -15.29 -0.13
CA MET A 48 -1.42 -15.88 0.15
C MET A 48 -1.53 -17.26 0.81
N ASP A 49 -2.48 -17.42 1.73
CA ASP A 49 -2.76 -18.71 2.38
C ASP A 49 -3.28 -19.74 1.38
N ALA A 50 -4.14 -19.34 0.43
CA ALA A 50 -4.59 -20.23 -0.64
C ALA A 50 -3.43 -20.73 -1.51
N TYR A 51 -2.47 -19.86 -1.87
CA TYR A 51 -1.25 -20.29 -2.56
C TYR A 51 -0.41 -21.23 -1.70
N ASN A 52 -0.24 -20.91 -0.42
CA ASN A 52 0.53 -21.74 0.50
C ASN A 52 -0.11 -23.13 0.66
N GLN A 53 -1.43 -23.22 0.78
CA GLN A 53 -2.16 -24.48 0.81
C GLN A 53 -2.02 -25.25 -0.51
N ALA A 54 -2.05 -24.56 -1.66
CA ALA A 54 -1.80 -25.20 -2.95
C ALA A 54 -0.41 -25.85 -3.02
N THR A 55 0.63 -25.25 -2.40
CA THR A 55 1.97 -25.85 -2.34
C THR A 55 2.01 -27.18 -1.60
N ASN A 56 1.13 -27.41 -0.62
CA ASN A 56 1.09 -28.67 0.11
C ASN A 56 0.64 -29.84 -0.77
N ASN A 57 0.04 -29.56 -1.93
CA ASN A 57 -0.37 -30.56 -2.91
C ASN A 57 0.71 -30.81 -3.99
N ILE A 58 1.81 -30.06 -3.96
CA ILE A 58 2.92 -30.22 -4.90
C ILE A 58 3.80 -31.39 -4.40
N PRO A 59 4.17 -32.36 -5.27
CA PRO A 59 5.01 -33.48 -4.87
C PRO A 59 6.34 -33.02 -4.25
N TYR A 60 6.80 -33.72 -3.21
CA TYR A 60 8.07 -33.44 -2.51
C TYR A 60 9.29 -33.35 -3.45
N GLU A 61 9.23 -34.04 -4.59
CA GLU A 61 10.28 -34.08 -5.61
C GLU A 61 10.48 -32.74 -6.35
N VAL A 62 9.55 -31.79 -6.18
CA VAL A 62 9.66 -30.47 -6.80
C VAL A 62 10.65 -29.60 -6.04
N LEU A 63 11.73 -29.22 -6.72
CA LEU A 63 12.79 -28.37 -6.18
C LEU A 63 12.31 -26.93 -5.99
N GLY A 64 12.62 -26.34 -4.83
CA GLY A 64 12.30 -24.93 -4.53
C GLY A 64 11.01 -24.73 -3.74
N THR A 65 10.26 -25.79 -3.41
CA THR A 65 9.02 -25.72 -2.63
C THR A 65 9.19 -24.99 -1.29
N GLU A 66 10.21 -25.33 -0.50
CA GLU A 66 10.49 -24.65 0.78
C GLU A 66 10.79 -23.16 0.60
N ARG A 67 11.55 -22.81 -0.46
CA ARG A 67 11.86 -21.42 -0.79
C ARG A 67 10.58 -20.65 -1.13
N TYR A 68 9.67 -21.26 -1.88
CA TYR A 68 8.40 -20.64 -2.24
C TYR A 68 7.47 -20.47 -1.03
N GLN A 69 7.37 -21.47 -0.16
CA GLN A 69 6.63 -21.36 1.11
C GLN A 69 7.16 -20.22 1.99
N LYS A 70 8.49 -20.12 2.13
CA LYS A 70 9.12 -19.01 2.87
C LYS A 70 8.78 -17.65 2.26
N PHE A 71 8.81 -17.55 0.94
CA PHE A 71 8.46 -16.33 0.21
C PHE A 71 6.99 -15.91 0.44
N LEU A 72 6.03 -16.85 0.38
CA LEU A 72 4.62 -16.58 0.71
C LEU A 72 4.43 -16.17 2.18
N MET A 73 5.19 -16.79 3.09
CA MET A 73 5.19 -16.43 4.51
C MET A 73 5.71 -15.00 4.73
N GLU A 74 6.79 -14.60 4.05
CA GLU A 74 7.32 -13.22 4.11
C GLU A 74 6.26 -12.19 3.68
N MET A 75 5.54 -12.45 2.57
CA MET A 75 4.43 -11.59 2.12
C MET A 75 3.29 -11.52 3.13
N THR A 76 2.92 -12.66 3.70
CA THR A 76 1.89 -12.75 4.74
C THR A 76 2.28 -11.93 5.97
N MET A 77 3.55 -12.02 6.38
CA MET A 77 4.09 -11.26 7.52
C MET A 77 4.06 -9.75 7.27
N ILE A 78 4.32 -9.29 6.05
CA ILE A 78 4.17 -7.88 5.69
C ILE A 78 2.74 -7.40 5.97
N CYS A 79 1.73 -8.13 5.47
CA CYS A 79 0.33 -7.77 5.71
C CYS A 79 -0.02 -7.82 7.21
N MET A 80 0.44 -8.84 7.94
CA MET A 80 0.18 -8.97 9.38
C MET A 80 0.78 -7.82 10.18
N ASN A 81 1.99 -7.37 9.84
CA ASN A 81 2.60 -6.22 10.50
C ASN A 81 1.75 -4.94 10.30
N LEU A 82 1.30 -4.68 9.06
CA LEU A 82 0.42 -3.54 8.77
C LEU A 82 -0.90 -3.62 9.57
N ARG A 83 -1.47 -4.83 9.70
CA ARG A 83 -2.69 -5.03 10.50
C ARG A 83 -2.46 -4.81 11.99
N ASN A 84 -1.30 -5.22 12.52
CA ASN A 84 -0.93 -4.95 13.92
C ASN A 84 -0.81 -3.44 14.18
N ASP A 85 -0.16 -2.72 13.26
CA ASP A 85 -0.05 -1.26 13.32
C ASP A 85 -1.44 -0.60 13.28
N ILE A 86 -2.33 -1.06 12.40
CA ILE A 86 -3.73 -0.62 12.35
C ILE A 86 -4.46 -0.92 13.67
N SER A 87 -4.29 -2.10 14.24
CA SER A 87 -4.95 -2.47 15.49
C SER A 87 -4.47 -1.59 16.65
N SER A 88 -3.20 -1.19 16.68
CA SER A 88 -2.65 -0.29 17.69
C SER A 88 -3.17 1.16 17.56
N SER A 89 -3.78 1.50 16.42
CA SER A 89 -4.25 2.85 16.12
C SER A 89 -5.45 3.32 16.97
N THR A 90 -6.13 2.41 17.69
CA THR A 90 -7.30 2.75 18.52
C THR A 90 -6.93 3.67 19.67
N GLU A 91 -5.72 3.50 20.22
CA GLU A 91 -5.21 4.26 21.35
C GLU A 91 -4.56 5.59 20.94
N LEU A 92 -4.41 5.84 19.64
CA LEU A 92 -3.75 7.04 19.12
C LEU A 92 -4.68 8.25 19.11
N ASN A 93 -4.10 9.44 19.33
CA ASN A 93 -4.81 10.70 19.07
C ASN A 93 -4.93 10.98 17.55
N SER A 94 -5.63 12.04 17.17
CA SER A 94 -5.93 12.34 15.76
C SER A 94 -4.68 12.62 14.91
N GLU A 95 -3.68 13.32 15.46
CA GLU A 95 -2.43 13.64 14.78
C GLU A 95 -1.56 12.40 14.60
N GLN A 96 -1.42 11.60 15.67
CA GLN A 96 -0.70 10.33 15.63
C GLN A 96 -1.31 9.36 14.63
N ARG A 97 -2.64 9.31 14.53
CA ARG A 97 -3.34 8.47 13.55
C ARG A 97 -3.12 8.94 12.12
N GLU A 98 -3.11 10.25 11.87
CA GLU A 98 -2.78 10.81 10.55
C GLU A 98 -1.33 10.45 10.14
N MET A 99 -0.41 10.50 11.09
CA MET A 99 1.00 10.12 10.89
C MET A 99 1.16 8.62 10.64
N LEU A 100 0.47 7.79 11.41
CA LEU A 100 0.44 6.33 11.20
C LEU A 100 -0.05 6.00 9.78
N ILE A 101 -1.14 6.62 9.32
CA ILE A 101 -1.64 6.39 7.95
C ILE A 101 -0.56 6.72 6.91
N LYS A 102 0.20 7.79 7.13
CA LYS A 102 1.29 8.18 6.25
C LYS A 102 2.44 7.16 6.27
N GLU A 103 2.78 6.61 7.43
CA GLU A 103 3.77 5.54 7.59
C GLU A 103 3.32 4.25 6.90
N LEU A 104 2.05 3.86 7.08
CA LEU A 104 1.45 2.72 6.39
C LEU A 104 1.47 2.90 4.86
N ILE A 105 1.17 4.11 4.35
CA ILE A 105 1.28 4.37 2.91
C ILE A 105 2.74 4.25 2.44
N SER A 106 3.69 4.75 3.23
CA SER A 106 5.13 4.68 2.93
C SER A 106 5.67 3.26 2.92
N SER A 107 5.04 2.31 3.60
CA SER A 107 5.50 0.91 3.63
C SER A 107 5.34 0.21 2.28
N ILE A 108 4.45 0.71 1.40
CA ILE A 108 4.30 0.19 0.04
C ILE A 108 5.57 0.46 -0.77
N LYS A 109 6.13 1.66 -0.63
CA LYS A 109 7.31 2.12 -1.38
C LYS A 109 8.01 3.28 -0.65
N ALA A 110 9.03 2.95 0.16
CA ALA A 110 9.65 3.89 1.10
C ALA A 110 10.51 4.99 0.46
N ASP A 111 10.95 4.81 -0.79
CA ASP A 111 11.74 5.79 -1.53
C ASP A 111 10.92 6.96 -2.08
N VAL A 112 9.58 6.85 -2.07
CA VAL A 112 8.70 7.95 -2.49
C VAL A 112 8.49 8.91 -1.32
N LYS A 113 8.86 10.17 -1.53
CA LYS A 113 8.70 11.22 -0.52
C LYS A 113 7.25 11.70 -0.43
N SER A 114 6.79 11.92 0.80
CA SER A 114 5.49 12.53 1.05
C SER A 114 5.38 13.95 0.49
N VAL A 115 4.15 14.39 0.25
CA VAL A 115 3.89 15.77 -0.18
C VAL A 115 3.87 16.69 1.05
N SER A 116 4.78 17.67 1.07
CA SER A 116 4.87 18.71 2.10
C SER A 116 4.02 19.95 1.78
N GLU A 117 3.59 20.10 0.54
CA GLU A 117 2.84 21.25 0.05
C GLU A 117 1.33 21.07 0.25
N SER A 118 0.62 22.19 0.41
CA SER A 118 -0.84 22.20 0.46
C SER A 118 -1.43 21.73 -0.87
N ILE A 119 -2.30 20.72 -0.83
CA ILE A 119 -2.97 20.19 -2.03
C ILE A 119 -4.22 21.01 -2.35
N THR A 120 -4.26 21.61 -3.53
CA THR A 120 -5.43 22.33 -4.05
C THR A 120 -6.58 21.37 -4.37
N GLU A 121 -7.82 21.88 -4.41
CA GLU A 121 -8.98 21.06 -4.83
C GLU A 121 -8.81 20.47 -6.24
N GLN A 122 -8.21 21.23 -7.17
CA GLN A 122 -8.00 20.76 -8.53
C GLN A 122 -7.00 19.60 -8.58
N GLN A 123 -5.90 19.68 -7.83
CA GLN A 123 -4.93 18.59 -7.70
C GLN A 123 -5.57 17.36 -7.06
N ASP A 124 -6.39 17.55 -6.03
CA ASP A 124 -7.12 16.45 -5.37
C ASP A 124 -8.10 15.75 -6.32
N LEU A 125 -8.85 16.53 -7.12
CA LEU A 125 -9.76 16.01 -8.14
C LEU A 125 -9.04 15.24 -9.25
N GLN A 126 -7.91 15.76 -9.73
CA GLN A 126 -7.07 15.06 -10.70
C GLN A 126 -6.55 13.74 -10.12
N GLY A 127 -6.09 13.78 -8.87
CA GLY A 127 -5.63 12.61 -8.13
C GLY A 127 -6.70 11.53 -7.97
N LYS A 128 -7.92 11.92 -7.60
CA LYS A 128 -9.08 11.00 -7.53
C LYS A 128 -9.40 10.37 -8.89
N ARG A 129 -9.35 11.14 -9.98
CA ARG A 129 -9.55 10.63 -11.35
C ARG A 129 -8.45 9.64 -11.73
N PHE A 130 -7.20 9.97 -11.46
CA PHE A 130 -6.07 9.07 -11.66
C PHE A 130 -6.27 7.75 -10.90
N SER A 131 -6.55 7.82 -9.59
CA SER A 131 -6.79 6.65 -8.75
C SER A 131 -7.88 5.74 -9.34
N LYS A 132 -9.00 6.32 -9.81
CA LYS A 132 -10.07 5.55 -10.45
C LYS A 132 -9.60 4.79 -11.69
N LEU A 133 -8.88 5.44 -12.60
CA LEU A 133 -8.35 4.82 -13.82
C LEU A 133 -7.29 3.77 -13.49
N PHE A 134 -6.39 4.09 -12.57
CA PHE A 134 -5.31 3.20 -12.16
C PHE A 134 -5.84 1.91 -11.50
N LYS A 135 -6.89 2.01 -10.66
CA LYS A 135 -7.58 0.82 -10.10
C LYS A 135 -8.09 -0.11 -11.20
N GLN A 136 -8.65 0.42 -12.29
CA GLN A 136 -9.15 -0.38 -13.42
C GLN A 136 -7.99 -1.10 -14.12
N LYS A 137 -6.89 -0.37 -14.35
CA LYS A 137 -5.67 -0.92 -14.97
C LYS A 137 -5.02 -2.01 -14.12
N ILE A 138 -4.84 -1.78 -12.81
CA ILE A 138 -4.33 -2.80 -11.88
C ILE A 138 -5.22 -4.04 -11.88
N ASN A 139 -6.54 -3.88 -11.82
CA ASN A 139 -7.44 -5.03 -11.82
C ASN A 139 -7.33 -5.86 -13.12
N ALA A 140 -7.04 -5.22 -14.26
CA ALA A 140 -6.75 -5.93 -15.49
C ALA A 140 -5.41 -6.68 -15.40
N HIS A 141 -4.34 -6.04 -14.92
CA HIS A 141 -3.04 -6.70 -14.75
C HIS A 141 -3.06 -7.84 -13.74
N LEU A 142 -3.76 -7.69 -12.61
CA LEU A 142 -3.93 -8.77 -11.64
C LEU A 142 -4.63 -9.98 -12.26
N LYS A 143 -5.57 -9.78 -13.20
CA LYS A 143 -6.21 -10.90 -13.90
C LYS A 143 -5.25 -11.60 -14.84
N GLU A 144 -4.42 -10.85 -15.58
CA GLU A 144 -3.42 -11.46 -16.48
C GLU A 144 -2.35 -12.20 -15.68
N ILE A 145 -1.78 -11.59 -14.63
CA ILE A 145 -0.79 -12.25 -13.75
C ILE A 145 -1.34 -13.56 -13.18
N ARG A 146 -2.59 -13.59 -12.72
CA ARG A 146 -3.20 -14.82 -12.20
C ARG A 146 -3.32 -15.92 -13.24
N LYS A 147 -3.58 -15.58 -14.51
CA LYS A 147 -3.58 -16.57 -15.59
C LYS A 147 -2.18 -17.11 -15.85
N GLU A 148 -1.18 -16.22 -15.85
CA GLU A 148 0.22 -16.61 -16.05
C GLU A 148 0.72 -17.51 -14.90
N ILE A 149 0.36 -17.20 -13.65
CA ILE A 149 0.67 -18.06 -12.49
C ILE A 149 0.13 -19.47 -12.69
N ILE A 150 -1.10 -19.62 -13.17
CA ILE A 150 -1.71 -20.94 -13.43
C ILE A 150 -0.93 -21.69 -14.53
N ILE A 151 -0.53 -20.99 -15.60
CA ILE A 151 0.27 -21.59 -16.69
C ILE A 151 1.63 -22.06 -16.15
N GLU A 152 2.28 -21.25 -15.33
CA GLU A 152 3.56 -21.62 -14.72
C GLU A 152 3.42 -22.77 -13.70
N GLU A 153 2.31 -22.85 -12.97
CA GLU A 153 2.02 -23.99 -12.09
C GLU A 153 1.96 -25.32 -12.85
N GLU A 154 1.34 -25.33 -14.04
CA GLU A 154 1.33 -26.51 -14.91
C GLU A 154 2.76 -26.89 -15.34
N LYS A 155 3.58 -25.90 -15.72
CA LYS A 155 5.00 -26.13 -16.09
C LYS A 155 5.83 -26.64 -14.92
N ILE A 156 5.62 -26.17 -13.69
CA ILE A 156 6.33 -26.63 -12.49
C ILE A 156 6.05 -28.11 -12.21
N ILE A 157 4.82 -28.58 -12.48
CA ILE A 157 4.47 -29.99 -12.32
C ILE A 157 5.28 -30.87 -13.29
N GLU A 158 5.51 -30.39 -14.51
CA GLU A 158 6.29 -31.09 -15.54
C GLU A 158 7.81 -30.98 -15.30
N SER A 159 8.31 -29.77 -15.06
CA SER A 159 9.73 -29.45 -14.89
C SER A 159 10.29 -29.81 -13.52
N LYS A 160 9.41 -30.06 -12.55
CA LYS A 160 9.72 -30.33 -11.13
C LYS A 160 10.56 -29.23 -10.47
N THR A 161 10.48 -27.98 -10.93
CA THR A 161 11.27 -26.87 -10.36
C THR A 161 10.50 -25.56 -10.40
N PHE A 162 10.54 -24.81 -9.29
CA PHE A 162 10.10 -23.40 -9.27
C PHE A 162 11.17 -22.49 -9.90
N ASP A 163 10.82 -21.81 -10.98
CA ASP A 163 11.72 -20.87 -11.65
C ASP A 163 11.62 -19.44 -11.12
N GLN A 164 12.52 -18.56 -11.56
CA GLN A 164 12.53 -17.16 -11.14
C GLN A 164 11.32 -16.37 -11.65
N TYR A 165 10.75 -16.78 -12.79
CA TYR A 165 9.60 -16.13 -13.39
C TYR A 165 8.37 -16.26 -12.51
N TYR A 166 8.14 -17.44 -11.94
CA TYR A 166 7.05 -17.68 -11.01
C TYR A 166 7.14 -16.80 -9.76
N PHE A 167 8.33 -16.68 -9.15
CA PHE A 167 8.53 -15.74 -8.03
C PHE A 167 8.29 -14.28 -8.43
N HIS A 168 8.66 -13.91 -9.66
CA HIS A 168 8.42 -12.57 -10.19
C HIS A 168 6.92 -12.28 -10.32
N LEU A 169 6.15 -13.21 -10.88
CA LEU A 169 4.69 -13.07 -11.01
C LEU A 169 4.01 -12.88 -9.66
N HIS A 170 4.35 -13.70 -8.67
CA HIS A 170 3.78 -13.54 -7.31
C HIS A 170 4.22 -12.24 -6.63
N SER A 171 5.46 -11.81 -6.86
CA SER A 171 5.94 -10.50 -6.36
C SER A 171 5.12 -9.36 -6.95
N GLN A 172 4.85 -9.38 -8.26
CA GLN A 172 4.01 -8.39 -8.91
C GLN A 172 2.56 -8.45 -8.42
N GLN A 173 2.00 -9.66 -8.31
CA GLN A 173 0.65 -9.85 -7.77
C GLN A 173 0.52 -9.25 -6.38
N PHE A 174 1.48 -9.54 -5.49
CA PHE A 174 1.48 -9.02 -4.12
C PHE A 174 1.52 -7.49 -4.10
N ILE A 175 2.47 -6.87 -4.80
CA ILE A 175 2.60 -5.41 -4.84
C ILE A 175 1.35 -4.74 -5.43
N TYR A 176 0.79 -5.29 -6.51
CA TYR A 176 -0.40 -4.75 -7.15
C TYR A 176 -1.66 -4.93 -6.31
N GLN A 177 -1.78 -6.05 -5.60
CA GLN A 177 -2.86 -6.27 -4.65
C GLN A 177 -2.74 -5.31 -3.47
N LEU A 178 -1.53 -5.15 -2.90
CA LEU A 178 -1.26 -4.27 -1.77
C LEU A 178 -1.61 -2.81 -2.09
N ILE A 179 -1.12 -2.25 -3.20
CA ILE A 179 -1.50 -0.88 -3.58
C ILE A 179 -3.01 -0.75 -3.82
N MET A 180 -3.67 -1.79 -4.33
CA MET A 180 -5.12 -1.81 -4.49
C MET A 180 -5.86 -1.75 -3.14
N ASP A 181 -5.37 -2.46 -2.14
CA ASP A 181 -5.94 -2.48 -0.79
C ASP A 181 -5.93 -1.10 -0.13
N PHE A 182 -4.88 -0.31 -0.37
CA PHE A 182 -4.79 1.10 0.05
C PHE A 182 -5.64 2.04 -0.81
N LEU A 183 -5.67 1.82 -2.13
CA LEU A 183 -6.42 2.69 -3.04
C LEU A 183 -7.93 2.56 -2.83
N LYS A 184 -8.47 1.37 -2.53
CA LYS A 184 -9.92 1.13 -2.32
C LYS A 184 -10.56 2.17 -1.38
N PRO A 185 -10.11 2.31 -0.11
CA PRO A 185 -10.67 3.27 0.84
C PRO A 185 -10.07 4.69 0.74
N SER A 186 -9.26 5.01 -0.27
CA SER A 186 -8.54 6.29 -0.35
C SER A 186 -9.41 7.56 -0.38
N GLU A 187 -10.72 7.43 -0.56
CA GLU A 187 -11.67 8.54 -0.44
C GLU A 187 -11.75 9.12 0.98
N TYR A 188 -11.49 8.30 2.00
CA TYR A 188 -11.50 8.70 3.41
C TYR A 188 -10.23 9.44 3.85
N LEU A 189 -9.17 9.37 3.05
CA LEU A 189 -7.90 10.03 3.36
C LEU A 189 -8.03 11.55 3.31
N SER A 190 -7.19 12.21 4.10
CA SER A 190 -6.90 13.63 3.90
C SER A 190 -6.33 13.85 2.50
N LYS A 191 -6.41 15.08 1.97
CA LYS A 191 -5.85 15.39 0.64
C LYS A 191 -4.36 15.11 0.56
N SER A 192 -3.62 15.37 1.64
CA SER A 192 -2.17 15.14 1.69
C SER A 192 -1.84 13.65 1.61
N ASN A 193 -2.46 12.82 2.46
CA ASN A 193 -2.24 11.37 2.44
C ASN A 193 -2.74 10.73 1.14
N ARG A 194 -3.86 11.18 0.58
CA ARG A 194 -4.31 10.73 -0.74
C ARG A 194 -3.32 11.09 -1.84
N ALA A 195 -2.83 12.33 -1.87
CA ALA A 195 -1.83 12.76 -2.85
C ALA A 195 -0.54 11.95 -2.72
N PHE A 196 -0.10 11.63 -1.50
CA PHE A 196 1.06 10.77 -1.27
C PHE A 196 0.84 9.35 -1.82
N LEU A 197 -0.30 8.73 -1.52
CA LEU A 197 -0.67 7.42 -2.07
C LEU A 197 -0.72 7.43 -3.61
N ILE A 198 -1.22 8.51 -4.21
CA ILE A 198 -1.27 8.66 -5.67
C ILE A 198 0.15 8.76 -6.27
N ARG A 199 1.09 9.43 -5.59
CA ARG A 199 2.49 9.46 -6.05
C ARG A 199 3.11 8.06 -6.06
N ILE A 200 2.88 7.28 -5.00
CA ILE A 200 3.32 5.88 -4.96
C ILE A 200 2.68 5.08 -6.10
N ALA A 201 1.37 5.25 -6.30
CA ALA A 201 0.64 4.58 -7.38
C ALA A 201 1.19 4.93 -8.78
N ALA A 202 1.53 6.19 -9.03
CA ALA A 202 2.11 6.63 -10.30
C ALA A 202 3.51 6.03 -10.56
N GLU A 203 4.34 5.91 -9.52
CA GLU A 203 5.64 5.24 -9.62
C GLU A 203 5.50 3.74 -9.92
N ILE A 204 4.53 3.07 -9.29
CA ILE A 204 4.20 1.67 -9.60
C ILE A 204 3.69 1.56 -11.05
N GLU A 205 2.86 2.49 -11.51
CA GLU A 205 2.39 2.52 -12.90
C GLU A 205 3.53 2.66 -13.91
N TYR A 206 4.50 3.54 -13.62
CA TYR A 206 5.66 3.72 -14.48
C TYR A 206 6.44 2.42 -14.63
N ASN A 207 6.61 1.66 -13.55
CA ASN A 207 7.29 0.37 -13.57
C ASN A 207 6.51 -0.70 -14.34
N ILE A 208 5.17 -0.66 -14.30
CA ILE A 208 4.31 -1.53 -15.12
C ILE A 208 4.53 -1.29 -16.62
N ILE A 209 4.60 -0.02 -17.04
CA ILE A 209 4.71 0.35 -18.46
C ILE A 209 6.12 0.11 -19.00
N ASN A 210 7.15 0.29 -18.17
CA ASN A 210 8.54 0.37 -18.62
C ASN A 210 9.46 -0.76 -18.14
N SER A 211 8.97 -1.75 -17.37
CA SER A 211 9.78 -2.94 -17.08
C SER A 211 9.77 -3.85 -18.30
N PRO A 212 10.92 -4.10 -18.98
CA PRO A 212 11.01 -5.24 -19.87
C PRO A 212 10.70 -6.49 -19.05
N GLY A 213 9.83 -7.35 -19.56
CA GLY A 213 9.59 -8.65 -18.95
C GLY A 213 10.93 -9.37 -18.74
N PRO A 214 11.04 -10.27 -17.74
CA PRO A 214 12.26 -11.02 -17.53
C PRO A 214 12.64 -11.74 -18.84
N THR A 215 13.84 -11.45 -19.33
CA THR A 215 14.41 -12.15 -20.49
C THR A 215 14.68 -13.59 -20.09
N GLU A 216 14.14 -14.52 -20.88
CA GLU A 216 14.34 -15.98 -20.82
C GLU A 216 15.81 -16.39 -20.69
#